data_AF-A0A8S3JN98-F1
#
_entry.id   AF-A0A8S3JN98-F1
#
_cell.length_a   1.000
_cell.length_b   1.000
_cell.length_c   1.000
_cell.angle_alpha   90.00
_cell.angle_beta   90.00
_cell.angle_gamma   90.00
#
_symmetry.space_group_name_H-M   'P 1'
#
loop_
_entity.id
_entity.type
_entity.pdbx_description
1 polymer ?
#
loop_
_entity_poly.entity_id
_entity_poly.type
_entity_poly.pdbx_seq_one_letter_code
_entity_poly.pdbx_strand_id
1 'polypeptide(L)'
;QYDYVLRTDLDVFLTPKFAHYIPFDCSFQIGLGGYSLDYTLNKLSRIAKTLNLLNANLTHIGSTWYGPPKQIILVARLALWLSVWLSQNEFNVVEKDHRLSILSWPQWYIGVS
;
A
#
# COMPACT_ATOMS: atom_id res chain seq x y z
N GLN A 1 -9.59 -12.79 -22.06
CA GLN A 1 -9.80 -12.34 -20.66
C GLN A 1 -8.88 -13.17 -19.79
N TYR A 2 -8.22 -12.60 -18.78
CA TYR A 2 -7.31 -13.33 -17.89
C TYR A 2 -8.05 -13.82 -16.65
N ASP A 3 -7.69 -15.01 -16.14
CA ASP A 3 -8.27 -15.55 -14.89
C ASP A 3 -7.66 -14.92 -13.64
N TYR A 4 -6.37 -14.57 -13.71
CA TYR A 4 -5.61 -13.94 -12.64
C TYR A 4 -4.74 -12.81 -13.18
N VAL A 5 -4.49 -11.80 -12.34
CA VAL A 5 -3.61 -10.67 -12.64
C VAL A 5 -2.60 -10.53 -11.52
N LEU A 6 -1.33 -10.43 -11.90
CA LEU A 6 -0.22 -10.05 -11.03
C LEU A 6 0.08 -8.57 -11.22
N ARG A 7 0.02 -7.79 -10.13
CA ARG A 7 0.64 -6.47 -10.02
C ARG A 7 1.90 -6.63 -9.19
N THR A 8 3.05 -6.19 -9.69
CA THR A 8 4.33 -6.25 -8.98
C THR A 8 5.19 -5.05 -9.38
N ASP A 9 6.23 -4.77 -8.61
CA ASP A 9 7.20 -3.73 -8.95
C ASP A 9 8.18 -4.22 -10.04
N LEU A 10 8.86 -3.27 -10.70
CA LEU A 10 9.72 -3.54 -11.86
C LEU A 10 11.03 -4.26 -11.50
N ASP A 11 11.43 -4.21 -10.23
CA ASP A 11 12.63 -4.80 -9.66
C ASP A 11 12.43 -6.25 -9.18
N VAL A 12 11.31 -6.88 -9.55
CA VAL A 12 10.99 -8.28 -9.21
C VAL A 12 11.30 -9.22 -10.37
N PHE A 13 11.98 -10.33 -10.07
CA PHE A 13 12.22 -11.43 -11.01
C PHE A 13 11.15 -12.51 -10.87
N LEU A 14 10.49 -12.85 -11.98
CA LEU A 14 9.54 -13.95 -12.04
C LEU A 14 10.25 -15.22 -12.51
N THR A 15 10.12 -16.30 -11.73
CA THR A 15 10.62 -17.61 -12.16
C THR A 15 9.60 -18.28 -13.09
N PRO A 16 10.03 -19.16 -14.02
CA PRO A 16 9.10 -19.93 -14.84
C PRO A 16 8.07 -20.72 -14.03
N LYS A 17 8.42 -21.15 -12.81
CA LYS A 17 7.51 -21.86 -11.91
C LYS A 17 6.28 -21.04 -11.52
N PHE A 18 6.39 -19.70 -11.49
CA PHE A 18 5.27 -18.82 -11.17
C PHE A 18 4.14 -18.92 -12.21
N ALA A 19 4.45 -19.25 -13.47
CA ALA A 19 3.43 -19.42 -14.52
C ALA A 19 2.42 -20.53 -14.23
N HIS A 20 2.75 -21.46 -13.32
CA HIS A 20 1.89 -22.55 -12.88
C HIS A 20 1.30 -22.32 -11.49
N TYR A 21 1.58 -21.18 -10.87
CA TYR A 21 1.09 -20.86 -9.55
C TYR A 21 -0.32 -20.27 -9.63
N ILE A 22 -1.27 -20.93 -8.96
CA ILE A 22 -2.65 -20.47 -8.80
C ILE A 22 -2.90 -20.28 -7.31
N PRO A 23 -3.47 -19.14 -6.87
CA PRO A 23 -3.81 -18.92 -5.47
C PRO A 23 -4.73 -20.02 -4.95
N PHE A 24 -4.45 -20.52 -3.74
CA PHE A 24 -5.38 -21.42 -3.05
C PHE A 24 -6.75 -20.75 -2.93
N ASP A 25 -7.82 -21.53 -3.15
CA ASP A 25 -9.22 -21.08 -3.06
C ASP A 25 -9.59 -19.89 -3.95
N CYS A 26 -8.87 -19.69 -5.07
CA CYS A 26 -9.07 -18.53 -5.96
C CYS A 26 -8.96 -17.18 -5.23
N SER A 27 -8.15 -17.13 -4.18
CA SER A 27 -8.05 -15.99 -3.26
C SER A 27 -7.23 -14.83 -3.84
N PHE A 28 -7.49 -13.63 -3.30
CA PHE A 28 -6.62 -12.47 -3.47
C PHE A 28 -5.44 -12.60 -2.52
N GLN A 29 -4.23 -12.52 -3.06
CA GLN A 29 -2.99 -12.63 -2.31
C GLN A 29 -2.19 -11.34 -2.39
N ILE A 30 -1.48 -11.07 -1.31
CA ILE A 30 -0.60 -9.92 -1.15
C ILE A 30 0.80 -10.41 -0.76
N GLY A 31 1.82 -9.71 -1.25
CA GLY A 31 3.16 -9.84 -0.72
C GLY A 31 3.26 -9.25 0.69
N LEU A 32 4.28 -9.68 1.43
CA LEU A 32 4.67 -9.06 2.69
C LEU A 32 5.64 -7.90 2.39
N GLY A 33 5.35 -6.73 2.93
CA GLY A 33 6.22 -5.56 2.91
C GLY A 33 7.02 -5.43 4.21
N GLY A 34 7.77 -4.32 4.33
CA GLY A 34 8.55 -4.01 5.53
C GLY A 34 8.47 -2.56 6.00
N TYR A 35 7.93 -1.66 5.18
CA TYR A 35 8.04 -0.21 5.39
C TYR A 35 6.93 0.39 6.26
N SER A 36 6.54 -0.28 7.34
CA SER A 36 5.54 0.23 8.29
C SER A 36 6.20 0.55 9.63
N LEU A 37 6.20 1.83 10.00
CA LEU A 37 6.61 2.31 11.32
C LEU A 37 5.38 2.62 12.17
N ASP A 38 5.50 2.58 13.50
CA ASP A 38 4.40 2.86 14.43
C ASP A 38 3.70 4.19 14.14
N TYR A 39 4.47 5.23 13.80
CA TYR A 39 3.93 6.52 13.38
C TYR A 39 2.96 6.38 12.19
N THR A 40 3.42 5.71 11.12
CA THR A 40 2.64 5.53 9.89
C THR A 40 1.42 4.66 10.13
N LEU A 41 1.56 3.57 10.89
CA LEU A 41 0.46 2.68 11.24
C LEU A 41 -0.63 3.39 12.03
N ASN A 42 -0.25 4.17 13.05
CA ASN A 42 -1.20 4.95 13.85
C ASN A 42 -1.91 6.03 13.01
N LYS A 43 -1.17 6.72 12.12
CA LYS A 43 -1.74 7.75 11.23
C LYS A 43 -2.71 7.13 10.21
N LEU A 44 -2.35 5.99 9.59
CA LEU A 44 -3.22 5.26 8.67
C LEU A 44 -4.49 4.74 9.37
N SER A 45 -4.38 4.25 10.61
CA SER A 45 -5.54 3.83 11.41
C SER A 45 -6.51 5.00 11.67
N ARG A 46 -5.99 6.21 11.98
CA ARG A 46 -6.81 7.42 12.09
C ARG A 46 -7.49 7.76 10.77
N ILE A 47 -6.74 7.77 9.67
CA ILE A 47 -7.26 8.13 8.34
C ILE A 47 -8.36 7.16 7.90
N ALA A 48 -8.17 5.85 8.14
CA ALA A 48 -9.19 4.85 7.87
C ALA A 48 -10.51 5.17 8.60
N LYS A 49 -10.44 5.55 9.88
CA LYS A 49 -11.63 5.99 10.64
C LYS A 49 -12.26 7.27 10.05
N THR A 50 -11.44 8.26 9.69
CA THR A 50 -11.91 9.52 9.08
C THR A 50 -12.64 9.29 7.76
N LEU A 51 -12.15 8.36 6.94
CA LEU A 51 -12.74 8.04 5.63
C LEU A 51 -13.80 6.93 5.69
N ASN A 52 -14.18 6.49 6.90
CA ASN A 52 -15.10 5.37 7.11
C ASN A 52 -14.69 4.09 6.36
N LEU A 53 -13.38 3.81 6.34
CA LEU A 53 -12.80 2.59 5.78
C LEU A 53 -12.60 1.54 6.87
N LEU A 54 -12.72 0.27 6.49
CA LEU A 54 -12.44 -0.85 7.38
C LEU A 54 -10.94 -0.90 7.71
N ASN A 55 -10.60 -0.81 9.00
CA ASN A 55 -9.27 -1.15 9.48
C ASN A 55 -9.25 -2.63 9.89
N ALA A 56 -8.64 -3.47 9.07
CA ALA A 56 -8.52 -4.90 9.31
C ALA A 56 -7.37 -5.28 10.26
N ASN A 57 -6.67 -4.30 10.86
CA ASN A 57 -5.45 -4.51 11.66
C ASN A 57 -4.35 -5.30 10.92
N LEU A 58 -4.36 -5.24 9.59
CA LEU A 58 -3.32 -5.80 8.74
C LEU A 58 -2.25 -4.73 8.51
N THR A 59 -0.99 -5.11 8.73
CA THR A 59 0.18 -4.23 8.63
C THR A 59 1.20 -4.83 7.68
N HIS A 60 2.19 -4.03 7.26
CA HIS A 60 3.25 -4.49 6.35
C HIS A 60 2.70 -5.09 5.04
N ILE A 61 1.66 -4.49 4.47
CA ILE A 61 1.09 -4.92 3.19
C ILE A 61 2.06 -4.54 2.07
N GLY A 62 2.49 -5.55 1.31
CA GLY A 62 3.39 -5.36 0.17
C GLY A 62 2.70 -4.76 -1.04
N SER A 63 3.52 -4.27 -1.97
CA SER A 63 3.11 -3.70 -3.23
C SER A 63 2.68 -4.79 -4.24
N THR A 64 3.17 -6.03 -4.11
CA THR A 64 2.81 -7.14 -5.00
C THR A 64 1.45 -7.73 -4.67
N TRP A 65 0.54 -7.78 -5.64
CA TRP A 65 -0.82 -8.32 -5.51
C TRP A 65 -1.08 -9.35 -6.60
N TYR A 66 -1.73 -10.46 -6.25
CA TYR A 66 -2.08 -11.52 -7.21
C TYR A 66 -3.49 -12.02 -6.94
N GLY A 67 -4.36 -12.03 -7.95
CA GLY A 67 -5.73 -12.46 -7.75
C GLY A 67 -6.65 -12.24 -8.95
N PRO A 68 -7.96 -12.47 -8.78
CA PRO A 68 -8.94 -12.27 -9.84
C PRO A 68 -8.96 -10.82 -10.36
N PRO A 69 -9.05 -10.59 -11.68
CA PRO A 69 -8.96 -9.25 -12.27
C PRO A 69 -9.94 -8.23 -11.66
N LYS A 70 -11.17 -8.66 -11.37
CA LYS A 70 -12.19 -7.77 -10.77
C LYS A 70 -11.75 -7.21 -9.42
N GLN A 71 -11.12 -8.05 -8.58
CA GLN A 71 -10.64 -7.64 -7.26
C GLN A 71 -9.41 -6.75 -7.38
N ILE A 72 -8.45 -7.12 -8.23
CA ILE A 72 -7.25 -6.31 -8.51
C ILE A 72 -7.63 -4.90 -8.98
N ILE A 73 -8.60 -4.78 -9.90
CA ILE A 73 -9.05 -3.48 -10.40
C ILE A 73 -9.70 -2.64 -9.29
N LEU A 74 -10.51 -3.25 -8.42
CA LEU A 74 -11.15 -2.55 -7.30
C LEU A 74 -10.11 -2.03 -6.30
N VAL A 75 -9.16 -2.88 -5.91
CA VAL A 75 -8.07 -2.50 -4.99
C VAL A 75 -7.19 -1.42 -5.61
N ALA A 76 -6.83 -1.54 -6.90
CA ALA A 76 -6.04 -0.54 -7.60
C ALA A 76 -6.72 0.83 -7.67
N ARG A 77 -8.04 0.87 -7.92
CA ARG A 77 -8.81 2.11 -7.92
C ARG A 77 -8.85 2.77 -6.55
N LEU A 78 -9.09 1.98 -5.49
CA LEU A 78 -9.10 2.47 -4.12
C LEU A 78 -7.71 2.99 -3.71
N ALA A 79 -6.65 2.24 -4.03
CA ALA A 79 -5.28 2.63 -3.75
C ALA A 79 -4.92 3.95 -4.45
N LEU A 80 -5.24 4.10 -5.74
CA LEU A 80 -4.99 5.34 -6.48
C LEU A 80 -5.75 6.52 -5.87
N TRP A 81 -7.04 6.35 -5.59
CA TRP A 81 -7.85 7.39 -4.97
C TRP A 81 -7.29 7.80 -3.60
N LEU A 82 -6.92 6.82 -2.76
CA LEU A 82 -6.28 7.06 -1.46
C LEU A 82 -4.94 7.77 -1.62
N SER A 83 -4.09 7.39 -2.57
CA SER A 83 -2.81 8.06 -2.80
C SER A 83 -2.99 9.54 -3.16
N VAL A 84 -3.97 9.86 -4.01
CA VAL A 84 -4.29 11.25 -4.36
C VAL A 84 -4.83 12.00 -3.14
N TRP A 85 -5.80 11.41 -2.43
CA TRP A 85 -6.39 12.04 -1.25
C TRP A 85 -5.34 12.29 -0.15
N LEU A 86 -4.51 11.28 0.14
CA LEU A 86 -3.39 11.39 1.07
C LEU A 86 -2.50 12.53 0.62
N SER A 87 -1.98 12.55 -0.60
CA SER A 87 -1.08 13.62 -1.07
C SER A 87 -1.63 15.03 -0.94
N GLN A 88 -2.96 15.20 -0.95
CA GLN A 88 -3.63 16.50 -0.85
C GLN A 88 -3.94 16.90 0.60
N ASN A 89 -4.23 15.94 1.48
CA ASN A 89 -4.77 16.20 2.83
C ASN A 89 -3.77 15.84 3.95
N GLU A 90 -2.90 14.87 3.71
CA GLU A 90 -1.94 14.31 4.65
C GLU A 90 -0.53 14.36 4.02
N PHE A 91 0.55 14.41 4.80
CA PHE A 91 1.92 14.49 4.24
C PHE A 91 2.11 15.68 3.27
N ASN A 92 1.34 16.76 3.49
CA ASN A 92 1.28 17.94 2.63
C ASN A 92 2.51 18.84 2.83
N VAL A 93 2.62 19.91 2.02
CA VAL A 93 3.78 20.82 2.05
C VAL A 93 3.97 21.48 3.41
N VAL A 94 2.89 21.72 4.17
CA VAL A 94 2.95 22.31 5.52
C VAL A 94 3.53 21.30 6.51
N GLU A 95 3.12 20.03 6.46
CA GLU A 95 3.72 18.96 7.28
C GLU A 95 5.18 18.68 6.91
N LYS A 96 5.60 19.03 5.69
CA LYS A 96 6.99 18.95 5.21
C LYS A 96 7.82 20.17 5.57
N ASP A 97 7.19 21.28 5.98
CA ASP A 97 7.90 22.51 6.32
C ASP A 97 8.58 22.37 7.68
N HIS A 98 9.90 22.24 7.64
CA HIS A 98 10.78 22.16 8.81
C HIS A 98 10.73 23.42 9.70
N ARG A 99 10.13 24.52 9.22
CA ARG A 99 9.94 25.75 10.01
C ARG A 99 8.72 25.68 10.94
N LEU A 100 7.77 24.79 10.67
CA LEU A 100 6.48 24.68 11.37
C LEU A 100 6.33 23.38 12.18
N SER A 101 7.20 22.40 11.98
CA SER A 101 7.17 21.10 12.65
C SER A 101 8.44 20.84 13.46
N ILE A 102 8.29 20.17 14.60
CA ILE A 102 9.35 19.84 15.58
C ILE A 102 10.60 19.30 14.88
N LEU A 103 11.69 20.09 14.88
CA LEU A 103 13.15 19.81 14.88
C LEU A 103 13.75 18.47 14.36
N SER A 104 13.03 17.61 13.66
CA SER A 104 13.55 16.36 13.11
C SER A 104 12.85 15.99 11.80
N TRP A 105 13.59 15.31 10.91
CA TRP A 105 13.02 14.74 9.70
C TRP A 105 11.85 13.82 10.08
N PRO A 106 10.69 13.94 9.41
CA PRO A 106 9.58 13.08 9.76
C PRO A 106 9.97 11.62 9.55
N GLN A 107 9.65 10.73 10.50
CA GLN A 107 10.00 9.29 10.41
C GLN A 107 9.44 8.61 9.15
N TRP A 108 8.41 9.20 8.54
CA TRP A 108 7.83 8.74 7.28
C TRP A 108 8.57 9.24 6.02
N TYR A 109 9.52 10.16 6.17
CA TYR A 109 10.39 10.70 5.11
C TYR A 109 11.79 10.07 5.13
N ILE A 110 11.91 8.83 5.61
CA ILE A 110 13.16 8.08 5.51
C ILE A 110 13.19 7.49 4.10
N GLY A 111 14.27 7.75 3.36
CA GLY A 111 14.49 7.12 2.05
C GLY A 111 14.43 5.60 2.20
N VAL A 112 13.80 4.94 1.23
CA VAL A 112 13.86 3.48 1.13
C VAL A 112 15.32 3.14 0.83
N SER A 113 16.01 2.53 1.80
CA SER A 113 17.39 2.02 1.65
C SER A 113 17.40 0.69 0.92
#